data_AF-A0A1V6E5D2-F1
#
_entry.id   AF-A0A1V6E5D2-F1
#
_cell.length_a   1.000
_cell.length_b   1.000
_cell.length_c   1.000
_cell.angle_alpha   90.00
_cell.angle_beta   90.00
_cell.angle_gamma   90.00
#
_symmetry.space_group_name_H-M   'P 1'
#
loop_
_entity.id
_entity.type
_entity.pdbx_description
1 polymer ?
#
loop_
_entity_poly.entity_id
_entity_poly.type
_entity_poly.pdbx_seq_one_letter_code
_entity_poly.pdbx_strand_id
1 'polypeptide(L)'
;MHLKDMRFPYDVTLLDEARRKSERIIDTLHERALEGYEKPRTYRKTARKEFLTFMRNRKPRGRMVRKALRKQLQYVERNLRIIGGYKRIVGLKGLSGKQYRDLVMISELVRLIARGKARRMYEFGAKLSVSLVDGLTEVHRLSWEPYNESKNLRNQIELKSESYQRP
;
A
#
# COMPACT_ATOMS: atom_id res chain seq x y z
N MET A 1 21.39 13.28 -23.80
CA MET A 1 20.45 13.91 -22.83
C MET A 1 20.51 13.16 -21.50
N HIS A 2 21.05 13.77 -20.45
CA HIS A 2 21.24 13.12 -19.14
C HIS A 2 19.94 13.10 -18.34
N LEU A 3 19.30 11.92 -18.26
CA LEU A 3 18.07 11.64 -17.49
C LEU A 3 18.28 11.55 -15.96
N LYS A 4 19.41 12.04 -15.42
CA LYS A 4 19.82 11.76 -14.03
C LYS A 4 19.53 12.84 -12.99
N ASP A 5 19.08 14.04 -13.38
CA ASP A 5 18.96 15.18 -12.43
C ASP A 5 17.54 15.74 -12.20
N MET A 6 16.48 15.10 -12.69
CA MET A 6 15.09 15.50 -12.36
C MET A 6 14.62 14.92 -11.02
N ARG A 7 15.30 15.23 -9.90
CA ARG A 7 14.76 14.96 -8.55
C ARG A 7 14.07 16.21 -8.01
N PHE A 8 12.88 16.49 -8.51
CA PHE A 8 11.94 17.52 -8.00
C PHE A 8 10.54 16.87 -7.80
N PRO A 9 9.55 17.50 -7.09
CA PRO A 9 8.31 16.89 -6.59
C PRO A 9 7.37 16.28 -7.64
N TYR A 10 7.71 16.33 -8.94
CA TYR A 10 7.01 15.69 -10.04
C TYR A 10 6.78 14.18 -9.82
N ASP A 11 7.76 13.48 -9.26
CA ASP A 11 7.59 12.06 -8.93
C ASP A 11 6.52 11.83 -7.85
N VAL A 12 6.40 12.75 -6.87
CA VAL A 12 5.38 12.66 -5.82
C VAL A 12 4.00 12.95 -6.42
N THR A 13 3.91 13.95 -7.29
CA THR A 13 2.65 14.28 -7.97
C THR A 13 2.21 13.18 -8.92
N LEU A 14 3.14 12.55 -9.65
CA LEU A 14 2.88 11.43 -10.54
C LEU A 14 2.37 10.22 -9.77
N LEU A 15 2.97 9.92 -8.60
CA LEU A 15 2.50 8.86 -7.72
C LEU A 15 1.14 9.18 -7.07
N ASP A 16 0.82 10.44 -6.74
CA ASP A 16 -0.53 10.80 -6.28
C ASP A 16 -1.58 10.63 -7.40
N GLU A 17 -1.24 10.97 -8.65
CA GLU A 17 -2.12 10.72 -9.78
C GLU A 17 -2.36 9.22 -9.97
N ALA A 18 -1.29 8.42 -9.95
CA ALA A 18 -1.36 6.96 -9.99
C ALA A 18 -2.21 6.39 -8.85
N ARG A 19 -2.04 6.92 -7.62
CA ARG A 19 -2.86 6.55 -6.46
C ARG A 19 -4.33 6.83 -6.75
N ARG A 20 -4.70 8.04 -7.13
CA ARG A 20 -6.11 8.42 -7.39
C ARG A 20 -6.74 7.59 -8.51
N LYS A 21 -5.98 7.32 -9.59
CA LYS A 21 -6.42 6.48 -10.71
C LYS A 21 -6.66 5.04 -10.27
N SER A 22 -5.71 4.44 -9.54
CA SER A 22 -5.85 3.08 -9.02
C SER A 22 -7.03 2.96 -8.04
N GLU A 23 -7.30 3.97 -7.22
CA GLU A 23 -8.48 3.94 -6.35
C GLU A 23 -9.81 3.95 -7.13
N ARG A 24 -9.90 4.70 -8.24
CA ARG A 24 -11.08 4.66 -9.13
C ARG A 24 -11.25 3.31 -9.81
N ILE A 25 -10.15 2.67 -10.19
CA ILE A 25 -10.17 1.31 -10.75
C ILE A 25 -10.72 0.33 -9.70
N ILE A 26 -10.31 0.47 -8.44
CA ILE A 26 -10.86 -0.33 -7.34
C ILE A 26 -12.37 -0.13 -7.21
N ASP A 27 -12.86 1.11 -7.28
CA ASP A 27 -14.30 1.38 -7.21
C ASP A 27 -15.07 0.65 -8.33
N THR A 28 -14.61 0.79 -9.57
CA THR A 28 -15.25 0.13 -10.73
C THR A 28 -15.21 -1.39 -10.65
N LEU A 29 -14.13 -1.99 -10.14
CA LEU A 29 -14.04 -3.45 -9.98
C LEU A 29 -14.91 -3.94 -8.82
N HIS A 30 -15.02 -3.14 -7.76
CA HIS A 30 -15.83 -3.45 -6.60
C HIS A 30 -17.32 -3.40 -6.90
N GLU A 31 -17.78 -2.41 -7.67
CA GLU A 31 -19.18 -2.32 -8.15
C GLU A 31 -19.62 -3.55 -8.95
N ARG A 32 -18.67 -4.29 -9.52
CA ARG A 32 -18.93 -5.54 -10.26
C ARG A 32 -18.70 -6.81 -9.46
N ALA A 33 -18.12 -6.71 -8.27
CA ALA A 33 -18.04 -7.83 -7.35
C ALA A 33 -19.44 -8.04 -6.74
N LEU A 34 -19.92 -9.29 -6.77
CA LEU A 34 -21.25 -9.69 -6.28
C LEU A 34 -21.57 -9.11 -4.89
N GLU A 35 -22.86 -8.91 -4.62
CA GLU A 35 -23.38 -8.49 -3.31
C GLU A 35 -22.78 -9.34 -2.18
N GLY A 36 -22.15 -8.68 -1.20
CA GLY A 36 -21.52 -9.33 -0.04
C GLY A 36 -19.99 -9.19 0.05
N TYR A 37 -19.31 -8.73 -1.00
CA TYR A 37 -17.89 -8.36 -0.86
C TYR A 37 -17.76 -7.02 -0.13
N GLU A 38 -17.09 -6.97 1.02
CA GLU A 38 -16.80 -5.69 1.66
C GLU A 38 -15.73 -4.91 0.88
N LYS A 39 -15.97 -3.61 0.65
CA LYS A 39 -14.98 -2.74 0.03
C LYS A 39 -13.72 -2.70 0.89
N PRO A 40 -12.54 -3.08 0.35
CA PRO A 40 -11.31 -3.06 1.11
C PRO A 40 -11.03 -1.68 1.69
N ARG A 41 -10.54 -1.62 2.93
CA ARG A 41 -10.13 -0.37 3.56
C ARG A 41 -9.12 0.35 2.67
N THR A 42 -9.53 1.52 2.15
CA THR A 42 -8.65 2.40 1.36
C THR A 42 -8.13 3.54 2.23
N TYR A 43 -6.87 3.93 2.02
CA TYR A 43 -6.25 5.06 2.73
C TYR A 43 -6.58 6.41 2.09
N ARG A 44 -7.64 6.50 1.28
CA ARG A 44 -7.97 7.65 0.43
C ARG A 44 -7.85 9.00 1.12
N LYS A 45 -8.55 9.15 2.24
CA LYS A 45 -8.61 10.40 3.02
C LYS A 45 -7.23 10.74 3.59
N THR A 46 -6.57 9.76 4.22
CA THR A 46 -5.24 9.92 4.81
C THR A 46 -4.18 10.24 3.76
N ALA A 47 -4.10 9.45 2.70
CA ALA A 47 -3.13 9.62 1.62
C ALA A 47 -3.27 10.97 0.92
N ARG A 48 -4.51 11.42 0.68
CA ARG A 48 -4.75 12.75 0.10
C ARG A 48 -4.37 13.87 1.04
N LYS A 49 -4.71 13.77 2.34
CA LYS A 49 -4.33 14.76 3.35
C LYS A 49 -2.80 14.90 3.41
N GLU A 50 -2.08 13.79 3.50
CA GLU A 50 -0.63 13.79 3.57
C GLU A 50 0.03 14.36 2.31
N PHE A 51 -0.51 14.05 1.12
CA PHE A 51 -0.07 14.66 -0.12
C PHE A 51 -0.27 16.17 -0.12
N LEU A 52 -1.45 16.65 0.25
CA LEU A 52 -1.76 18.08 0.29
C LEU A 52 -0.88 18.81 1.30
N THR A 53 -0.65 18.22 2.47
CA THR A 53 0.29 18.76 3.46
C THR A 53 1.70 18.86 2.89
N PHE A 54 2.17 17.86 2.14
CA PHE A 54 3.45 17.91 1.46
C PHE A 54 3.51 19.00 0.38
N MET A 55 2.49 19.10 -0.48
CA MET A 55 2.44 20.09 -1.56
C MET A 55 2.32 21.54 -1.06
N ARG A 56 1.72 21.75 0.12
CA ARG A 56 1.69 23.07 0.77
C ARG A 56 3.07 23.57 1.17
N ASN A 57 4.04 22.68 1.39
CA ASN A 57 5.41 23.07 1.67
C ASN A 57 6.11 23.46 0.35
N ARG A 58 6.33 24.78 0.15
CA ARG A 58 6.96 25.31 -1.06
C ARG A 58 8.46 25.01 -1.20
N LYS A 59 9.15 24.65 -0.11
CA LYS A 59 10.59 24.32 -0.11
C LYS A 59 10.85 23.02 0.67
N PRO A 60 10.37 21.86 0.17
CA PRO A 60 10.51 20.60 0.89
C PRO A 60 11.97 20.14 0.91
N ARG A 61 12.49 19.81 2.09
CA ARG A 61 13.83 19.22 2.23
C ARG A 61 13.88 17.85 1.55
N GLY A 62 15.03 17.44 1.02
CA GLY A 62 15.18 16.15 0.33
C GLY A 62 14.70 14.93 1.13
N ARG A 63 14.87 14.93 2.46
CA ARG A 63 14.32 13.89 3.36
C ARG A 63 12.78 13.84 3.32
N MET A 64 12.12 15.00 3.26
CA MET A 64 10.66 15.10 3.17
C MET A 64 10.16 14.59 1.81
N VAL A 65 10.84 14.95 0.72
CA VAL A 65 10.53 14.44 -0.63
C VAL A 65 10.63 12.93 -0.66
N ARG A 66 11.73 12.34 -0.15
CA ARG A 66 11.88 10.88 -0.07
C ARG A 66 10.80 10.21 0.77
N LYS A 67 10.42 10.82 1.91
CA LYS A 67 9.34 10.31 2.77
C LYS A 67 8.00 10.34 2.04
N ALA A 68 7.65 11.44 1.36
CA ALA A 68 6.42 11.57 0.60
C ALA A 68 6.35 10.58 -0.57
N LEU A 69 7.45 10.44 -1.32
CA LEU A 69 7.58 9.43 -2.39
C LEU A 69 7.33 8.01 -1.86
N ARG A 70 7.98 7.65 -0.74
CA ARG A 70 7.84 6.30 -0.15
C ARG A 70 6.40 6.04 0.25
N LYS A 71 5.72 7.01 0.86
CA LYS A 71 4.32 6.88 1.25
C LYS A 71 3.38 6.76 0.03
N GLN A 72 3.53 7.61 -0.98
CA GLN A 72 2.71 7.53 -2.18
C GLN A 72 2.90 6.19 -2.91
N LEU A 73 4.14 5.72 -3.03
CA LEU A 73 4.43 4.42 -3.62
C LEU A 73 3.73 3.28 -2.86
N GLN A 74 3.79 3.28 -1.53
CA GLN A 74 3.09 2.28 -0.71
C GLN A 74 1.58 2.27 -0.92
N TYR A 75 0.96 3.44 -1.06
CA TYR A 75 -0.47 3.53 -1.37
C TYR A 75 -0.79 2.92 -2.74
N VAL A 76 0.02 3.23 -3.76
CA VAL A 76 -0.17 2.68 -5.11
C VAL A 76 0.03 1.16 -5.12
N GLU A 77 1.09 0.64 -4.50
CA GLU A 77 1.36 -0.79 -4.40
C GLU A 77 0.22 -1.56 -3.71
N ARG A 78 -0.29 -1.00 -2.60
CA ARG A 78 -1.46 -1.56 -1.92
C ARG A 78 -2.67 -1.62 -2.83
N ASN A 79 -2.93 -0.53 -3.56
CA ASN A 79 -4.05 -0.47 -4.49
C ASN A 79 -3.90 -1.50 -5.62
N LEU A 80 -2.70 -1.63 -6.20
CA LEU A 80 -2.42 -2.66 -7.22
C LEU A 80 -2.64 -4.08 -6.69
N ARG A 81 -2.30 -4.35 -5.43
CA ARG A 81 -2.58 -5.65 -4.79
C ARG A 81 -4.08 -5.91 -4.65
N ILE A 82 -4.86 -4.90 -4.26
CA ILE A 82 -6.32 -4.98 -4.19
C ILE A 82 -6.90 -5.27 -5.58
N ILE A 83 -6.45 -4.52 -6.60
CA ILE A 83 -6.85 -4.74 -8.00
C ILE A 83 -6.49 -6.15 -8.47
N GLY A 84 -5.32 -6.66 -8.10
CA GLY A 84 -4.91 -8.04 -8.37
C GLY A 84 -5.79 -9.10 -7.68
N GLY A 85 -6.35 -8.78 -6.51
CA GLY A 85 -7.39 -9.58 -5.86
C GLY A 85 -8.67 -9.63 -6.69
N TYR A 86 -9.22 -8.45 -7.03
CA TYR A 86 -10.41 -8.35 -7.87
C TYR A 86 -10.25 -9.02 -9.23
N LYS A 87 -9.10 -8.84 -9.89
CA LYS A 87 -8.79 -9.47 -11.17
C LYS A 87 -8.97 -11.00 -11.13
N ARG A 88 -8.67 -11.65 -10.01
CA ARG A 88 -8.84 -13.11 -9.87
C ARG A 88 -10.30 -13.53 -9.72
N ILE A 89 -11.15 -12.66 -9.18
CA ILE A 89 -12.55 -12.94 -8.87
C ILE A 89 -13.47 -12.56 -10.03
N VAL A 90 -13.41 -11.29 -10.44
CA VAL A 90 -14.33 -10.69 -11.44
C VAL A 90 -13.67 -10.52 -12.82
N GLY A 91 -12.37 -10.82 -12.93
CA GLY A 91 -11.59 -10.51 -14.12
C GLY A 91 -11.32 -9.00 -14.28
N LEU A 92 -10.99 -8.59 -15.50
CA LEU A 92 -10.87 -7.18 -15.90
C LEU A 92 -12.02 -6.74 -16.83
N LYS A 93 -12.99 -7.63 -17.06
CA LYS A 93 -14.16 -7.37 -17.91
C LYS A 93 -15.05 -6.34 -17.20
N GLY A 94 -14.76 -5.07 -17.47
CA GLY A 94 -15.49 -3.96 -16.89
C GLY A 94 -14.74 -2.67 -16.66
N LEU A 95 -13.42 -2.71 -16.82
CA LEU A 95 -12.66 -1.48 -16.95
C LEU A 95 -12.92 -0.87 -18.32
N SER A 96 -13.10 0.45 -18.34
CA SER A 96 -13.01 1.21 -19.59
C SER A 96 -11.61 1.06 -20.20
N GLY A 97 -11.49 1.23 -21.53
CA GLY A 97 -10.18 1.16 -22.20
C GLY A 97 -9.15 2.14 -21.61
N LYS A 98 -9.61 3.30 -21.12
CA LYS A 98 -8.76 4.25 -20.39
C LYS A 98 -8.26 3.70 -19.06
N GLN A 99 -9.15 3.11 -18.25
CA GLN A 99 -8.77 2.51 -16.96
C GLN A 99 -7.79 1.34 -17.13
N TYR A 100 -7.96 0.54 -18.19
CA TYR A 100 -7.02 -0.52 -18.51
C TYR A 100 -5.62 0.05 -18.83
N ARG A 101 -5.54 1.07 -19.70
CA ARG A 101 -4.27 1.76 -19.99
C ARG A 101 -3.64 2.39 -18.76
N ASP A 102 -4.44 3.06 -17.93
CA ASP A 102 -3.99 3.63 -16.66
C ASP A 102 -3.43 2.54 -15.74
N LEU A 103 -4.08 1.38 -15.63
CA LEU A 103 -3.60 0.24 -14.81
C LEU A 103 -2.23 -0.26 -15.28
N VAL A 104 -2.05 -0.43 -16.60
CA VAL A 104 -0.78 -0.87 -17.18
C VAL A 104 0.32 0.16 -16.92
N MET A 105 0.04 1.44 -17.18
CA MET A 105 1.00 2.52 -16.94
C MET A 105 1.41 2.60 -15.46
N ILE A 106 0.44 2.55 -14.54
CA ILE A 106 0.71 2.60 -13.09
C ILE A 106 1.56 1.40 -12.66
N SER A 107 1.26 0.21 -13.19
CA SER A 107 2.03 -1.01 -12.87
C SER A 107 3.48 -0.89 -13.35
N GLU A 108 3.70 -0.31 -14.52
CA GLU A 108 5.06 -0.08 -15.05
C GLU A 108 5.79 1.03 -14.27
N LEU A 109 5.11 2.12 -13.93
CA LEU A 109 5.67 3.19 -13.11
C LEU A 109 6.21 2.66 -11.77
N VAL A 110 5.43 1.83 -11.07
CA VAL A 110 5.86 1.21 -9.81
C VAL A 110 7.08 0.32 -10.03
N ARG A 111 7.08 -0.49 -11.10
CA ARG A 111 8.19 -1.38 -11.45
C ARG A 111 9.47 -0.61 -11.77
N LEU A 112 9.40 0.48 -12.54
CA LEU A 112 10.55 1.33 -12.88
C LEU A 112 11.14 2.00 -11.64
N ILE A 113 10.29 2.54 -10.76
CA ILE A 113 10.72 3.17 -9.50
C ILE A 113 11.37 2.15 -8.56
N ALA A 114 10.83 0.92 -8.49
CA ALA A 114 11.40 -0.17 -7.71
C ALA A 114 12.77 -0.62 -8.26
N ARG A 115 12.91 -0.77 -9.59
CA ARG A 115 14.16 -1.16 -10.26
C ARG A 115 15.27 -0.12 -10.14
N GLY A 116 14.95 1.17 -10.26
CA GLY A 116 15.93 2.26 -10.14
C GLY A 116 16.54 2.44 -8.75
N LYS A 117 16.07 1.69 -7.74
CA LYS A 117 16.49 1.80 -6.33
C LYS A 117 16.86 0.43 -5.75
N ALA A 118 17.69 -0.32 -6.49
CA ALA A 118 18.17 -1.65 -6.15
C ALA A 118 18.47 -1.80 -4.63
N ARG A 119 17.63 -2.59 -3.97
CA ARG A 119 17.76 -3.26 -2.67
C ARG A 119 17.83 -2.44 -1.37
N ARG A 120 18.45 -1.26 -1.26
CA ARG A 120 18.79 -0.70 0.08
C ARG A 120 17.84 0.34 0.70
N MET A 121 16.82 0.83 0.00
CA MET A 121 15.98 1.94 0.50
C MET A 121 14.51 1.60 0.77
N TYR A 122 14.09 0.34 0.62
CA TYR A 122 12.70 -0.09 0.81
C TYR A 122 12.59 -1.32 1.73
N GLU A 123 12.99 -1.15 2.99
CA GLU A 123 12.67 -2.09 4.08
C GLU A 123 11.20 -2.02 4.50
N PHE A 124 10.28 -2.23 3.57
CA PHE A 124 8.91 -2.57 3.95
C PHE A 124 8.53 -3.85 3.24
N GLY A 125 9.22 -4.91 3.65
CA GLY A 125 8.71 -6.28 3.66
C GLY A 125 7.54 -6.42 4.65
N ALA A 126 6.84 -7.56 4.63
CA ALA A 126 5.79 -7.86 5.59
C ALA A 126 6.33 -7.63 7.01
N LYS A 127 5.58 -6.89 7.82
CA LYS A 127 5.75 -6.87 9.27
C LYS A 127 5.17 -8.17 9.82
N LEU A 128 6.08 -9.01 10.27
CA LEU A 128 5.78 -10.28 10.92
C LEU A 128 5.70 -10.03 12.42
N SER A 129 4.58 -10.40 13.03
CA SER A 129 4.47 -10.59 14.47
C SER A 129 4.70 -12.08 14.72
N VAL A 130 5.70 -12.40 15.53
CA VAL A 130 6.12 -13.77 15.81
C VAL A 130 6.31 -13.89 17.32
N SER A 131 5.88 -14.99 17.92
CA SER A 131 6.16 -15.30 19.34
C SER A 131 6.89 -16.63 19.45
N LEU A 132 7.71 -16.77 20.49
CA LEU A 132 8.35 -18.02 20.85
C LEU A 132 7.58 -18.70 21.99
N VAL A 133 7.17 -19.95 21.82
CA VAL A 133 6.51 -20.77 22.85
C VAL A 133 7.14 -22.15 22.82
N ASP A 134 7.71 -22.58 23.94
CA ASP A 134 8.36 -23.90 24.10
C ASP A 134 9.39 -24.25 23.00
N GLY A 135 10.17 -23.26 22.58
CA GLY A 135 11.18 -23.42 21.52
C GLY A 135 10.63 -23.41 20.08
N LEU A 136 9.30 -23.36 19.91
CA LEU A 136 8.65 -23.26 18.61
C LEU A 136 8.30 -21.80 18.28
N THR A 137 8.49 -21.45 17.01
CA THR A 137 8.25 -20.10 16.49
C THR A 137 6.85 -20.04 15.88
N GLU A 138 5.94 -19.31 16.54
CA GLU A 138 4.56 -19.14 16.09
C GLU A 138 4.37 -17.77 15.42
N VAL A 139 3.91 -17.76 14.16
CA VAL A 139 3.67 -16.54 13.40
C VAL A 139 2.24 -16.06 13.61
N HIS A 140 2.08 -15.00 14.39
CA HIS A 140 0.78 -14.43 14.78
C HIS A 140 0.15 -13.53 13.72
N ARG A 141 0.96 -12.81 12.95
CA ARG A 141 0.45 -11.92 11.89
C ARG A 141 1.49 -11.60 10.85
N LEU A 142 1.10 -11.70 9.58
CA LEU A 142 1.87 -11.18 8.45
C LEU A 142 1.12 -9.97 7.87
N SER A 143 1.53 -8.76 8.26
CA SER A 143 0.86 -7.51 7.87
C SER A 143 1.82 -6.55 7.20
N TRP A 144 1.36 -5.79 6.21
CA TRP A 144 2.17 -4.76 5.55
C TRP A 144 1.77 -3.35 6.01
N GLU A 145 0.94 -3.23 7.06
CA GLU A 145 0.56 -1.97 7.69
C GLU A 145 1.52 -1.55 8.81
N PRO A 146 1.72 -0.24 9.05
CA PRO A 146 2.37 0.24 10.26
C PRO A 146 1.54 -0.19 11.48
N TYR A 147 2.14 -0.98 12.36
CA TYR A 147 1.52 -1.49 13.58
C TYR A 147 2.12 -0.77 14.79
N ASN A 148 1.29 -0.29 15.71
CA ASN A 148 1.73 0.24 16.98
C ASN A 148 1.65 -0.87 18.03
N GLU A 149 2.80 -1.45 18.33
CA GLU A 149 2.97 -2.65 19.16
C GLU A 149 2.43 -2.50 20.58
N SER A 150 2.50 -1.29 21.12
CA SER A 150 2.01 -0.95 22.45
C SER A 150 0.48 -1.03 22.61
N LYS A 151 -0.30 -1.13 21.51
CA LYS A 151 -1.78 -1.19 21.57
C LYS A 151 -2.39 -2.59 21.47
N ASN A 152 -1.66 -3.64 21.11
CA ASN A 152 -2.25 -5.01 21.07
C ASN A 152 -1.49 -6.06 21.86
N LEU A 153 -0.52 -5.68 22.70
CA LEU A 153 0.08 -6.60 23.66
C LEU A 153 -0.98 -7.17 24.61
N ARG A 154 -1.96 -6.35 25.04
CA ARG A 154 -3.09 -6.79 25.88
C ARG A 154 -4.00 -7.81 25.17
N ASN A 155 -4.44 -7.50 23.94
CA ASN A 155 -5.29 -8.40 23.17
C ASN A 155 -4.60 -9.73 22.81
N GLN A 156 -3.27 -9.74 22.64
CA GLN A 156 -2.50 -10.96 22.39
C GLN A 156 -2.32 -11.82 23.65
N ILE A 157 -2.21 -11.20 24.83
CA ILE A 157 -2.20 -11.91 26.11
C ILE A 157 -3.58 -12.52 26.38
N GLU A 158 -4.67 -11.78 26.11
CA GLU A 158 -6.06 -12.24 26.28
C GLU A 158 -6.43 -13.43 25.38
N LEU A 159 -6.06 -13.39 24.08
CA LEU A 159 -6.30 -14.53 23.17
C LEU A 159 -5.52 -15.79 23.59
N LYS A 160 -4.33 -15.61 24.18
CA LYS A 160 -3.48 -16.71 24.61
C LYS A 160 -3.97 -17.33 25.93
N SER A 161 -4.56 -16.56 26.83
CA SER A 161 -5.22 -17.08 28.04
C SER A 161 -6.47 -17.90 27.72
N GLU A 162 -7.29 -17.49 26.75
CA GLU A 162 -8.48 -18.26 26.32
C GLU A 162 -8.12 -19.60 25.66
N SER A 163 -6.98 -19.66 24.97
CA SER A 163 -6.49 -20.88 24.30
C SER A 163 -5.95 -21.93 25.28
N TYR A 164 -5.55 -21.52 26.50
CA TYR A 164 -5.05 -22.40 27.57
C TYR A 164 -6.14 -22.82 28.58
N GLN A 165 -7.38 -22.32 28.44
CA GLN A 165 -8.51 -22.62 29.34
C GLN A 165 -9.62 -23.47 28.69
N ARG A 166 -9.39 -24.04 27.51
CA ARG A 166 -10.24 -25.15 27.03
C ARG A 166 -9.70 -26.48 27.56
N PRO A 167 -10.56 -27.31 28.19
CA PRO A 167 -10.15 -28.54 28.87
C PRO A 167 -9.56 -29.58 27.93
#